data_AF-A0A4Q5QJ90-F1
#
_entry.id   AF-A0A4Q5QJ90-F1
#
_cell.length_a   1.000
_cell.length_b   1.000
_cell.length_c   1.000
_cell.angle_alpha   90.00
_cell.angle_beta   90.00
_cell.angle_gamma   90.00
#
_symmetry.space_group_name_H-M   'P 1'
#
loop_
_entity.id
_entity.type
_entity.pdbx_description
1 polymer ?
#
loop_
_entity_poly.entity_id
_entity_poly.type
_entity_poly.pdbx_seq_one_letter_code
_entity_poly.pdbx_strand_id
1 'polypeptide(L)' 'MQPAYLTRVLRLAFLAPAVTEALLAGKVRPEMNVTMLTLRGTVEPLWAEQVARLLPARLP' A
#
# COMPACT_ATOMS: atom_id res chain seq x y z
N MET A 1 -5.33 16.61 -16.80
CA MET A 1 -4.80 15.86 -15.64
C MET A 1 -3.33 15.53 -15.88
N GLN A 2 -2.47 15.66 -14.87
CA GLN A 2 -1.05 15.28 -15.02
C GLN A 2 -0.89 13.75 -15.04
N PRO A 3 -0.17 13.15 -16.01
CA PRO A 3 -0.01 11.69 -16.11
C PRO A 3 0.52 11.00 -14.84
N ALA A 4 1.37 11.71 -14.08
CA ALA A 4 1.91 11.23 -12.81
C ALA A 4 0.81 11.08 -11.73
N TYR A 5 -0.18 11.99 -11.70
CA TYR A 5 -1.28 11.93 -10.75
C TYR A 5 -2.16 10.71 -11.00
N LEU A 6 -2.55 10.49 -12.26
CA LEU A 6 -3.36 9.32 -12.64
C LEU A 6 -2.67 8.00 -12.27
N THR A 7 -1.36 7.91 -12.48
CA THR A 7 -0.58 6.71 -12.13
C THR A 7 -0.59 6.45 -10.62
N ARG A 8 -0.50 7.50 -9.79
CA ARG A 8 -0.58 7.37 -8.32
C ARG A 8 -1.97 6.90 -7.88
N VAL A 9 -3.02 7.48 -8.45
CA VAL A 9 -4.41 7.08 -8.16
C VAL A 9 -4.65 5.62 -8.55
N LEU A 10 -4.20 5.20 -9.73
CA LEU A 10 -4.33 3.81 -10.16
C LEU A 10 -3.60 2.85 -9.22
N ARG A 11 -2.38 3.17 -8.76
CA ARG A 11 -1.66 2.32 -7.78
C ARG A 11 -2.44 2.14 -6.49
N LEU A 12 -3.02 3.21 -5.96
CA LEU A 12 -3.84 3.14 -4.75
C LEU A 12 -5.09 2.28 -4.97
N ALA A 13 -5.69 2.33 -6.16
CA ALA A 13 -6.85 1.50 -6.50
C ALA A 13 -6.53 -0.01 -6.55
N PHE A 14 -5.27 -0.40 -6.72
CA PHE A 14 -4.82 -1.80 -6.75
C PHE A 14 -4.16 -2.27 -5.43
N LEU A 15 -4.28 -1.48 -4.35
CA LEU A 15 -3.89 -1.96 -3.03
C LEU A 15 -4.72 -3.17 -2.61
N ALA A 16 -4.07 -4.12 -1.95
CA ALA A 16 -4.73 -5.26 -1.36
C ALA A 16 -5.82 -4.79 -0.39
N PRO A 17 -7.04 -5.35 -0.43
CA PRO A 17 -8.13 -4.92 0.45
C PRO A 17 -7.72 -4.88 1.93
N ALA A 18 -6.99 -5.90 2.41
CA ALA A 18 -6.49 -5.95 3.78
C ALA A 18 -5.54 -4.79 4.14
N VAL A 19 -4.75 -4.30 3.18
CA VAL A 19 -3.88 -3.13 3.37
C VAL A 19 -4.71 -1.86 3.46
N THR A 20 -5.72 -1.71 2.60
CA THR A 20 -6.65 -0.58 2.65
C THR A 20 -7.38 -0.52 3.98
N GLU A 21 -7.94 -1.64 4.45
CA GLU A 21 -8.63 -1.71 5.75
C GLU A 21 -7.68 -1.38 6.92
N ALA A 22 -6.46 -1.91 6.90
CA ALA A 22 -5.47 -1.60 7.93
C ALA A 22 -5.07 -0.12 7.92
N LEU A 23 -4.93 0.49 6.75
CA LEU A 23 -4.62 1.91 6.61
C LEU A 23 -5.75 2.78 7.18
N LEU A 24 -7.00 2.44 6.89
CA LEU A 24 -8.18 3.09 7.47
C LEU A 24 -8.26 2.89 8.99
N ALA A 25 -7.86 1.72 9.49
CA ALA A 25 -7.84 1.41 10.91
C ALA A 25 -6.60 1.95 11.66
N GLY A 26 -5.63 2.58 10.96
CA GLY A 26 -4.35 3.00 11.55
C GLY A 26 -3.44 1.85 12.00
N LYS A 27 -3.63 0.64 11.46
CA LYS A 27 -2.94 -0.60 11.85
C LYS A 27 -1.85 -1.02 10.84
N VAL A 28 -1.05 -0.05 10.45
CA VAL A 28 0.02 -0.19 9.46
C VAL A 28 1.38 -0.07 10.13
N ARG A 29 2.44 -0.53 9.46
CA ARG A 29 3.80 -0.41 10.00
C ARG A 29 4.19 1.07 10.21
N PRO A 30 4.91 1.42 11.29
CA PRO A 30 5.33 2.81 11.55
C PRO A 30 6.15 3.43 10.41
N GLU A 31 6.89 2.61 9.68
CA GLU A 31 7.76 3.05 8.59
C GLU A 31 6.98 3.35 7.29
N MET A 32 5.70 3.00 7.25
CA MET A 32 4.87 3.17 6.07
C MET A 32 4.54 4.64 5.84
N ASN A 33 4.82 5.13 4.63
CA ASN A 33 4.56 6.51 4.24
C ASN A 33 3.97 6.59 2.82
N VAL A 34 3.51 7.79 2.43
CA VAL A 34 2.89 8.02 1.11
C VAL A 34 3.81 7.67 -0.05
N THR A 35 5.12 7.81 0.12
CA THR A 35 6.13 7.52 -0.90
C THR A 35 6.14 6.03 -1.24
N MET A 36 6.04 5.16 -0.23
CA MET A 36 5.95 3.70 -0.43
C MET A 36 4.71 3.29 -1.23
N LEU A 37 3.61 4.03 -1.14
CA LEU A 37 2.36 3.71 -1.83
C LEU A 37 2.25 4.30 -3.24
N THR A 38 3.03 5.35 -3.54
CA THR A 38 2.81 6.18 -4.72
C THR A 38 3.96 6.18 -5.73
N LEU A 39 5.18 5.82 -5.33
CA LEU A 39 6.32 5.70 -6.26
C LEU A 39 6.23 4.42 -7.11
N ARG A 40 6.97 4.43 -8.24
CA ARG A 40 7.03 3.28 -9.15
C ARG A 40 7.92 2.21 -8.54
N GLY A 41 7.46 0.95 -8.56
CA GLY A 41 8.22 -0.19 -8.04
C GLY A 41 8.23 -0.33 -6.51
N THR A 42 7.45 0.48 -5.79
CA THR A 42 7.37 0.40 -4.32
C THR A 42 6.18 -0.40 -3.81
N VAL A 43 5.15 -0.59 -4.66
CA VAL A 43 4.00 -1.45 -4.38
C VAL A 43 4.17 -2.73 -5.18
N GLU A 44 4.19 -3.86 -4.48
CA GLU A 44 4.29 -5.18 -5.09
C GLU A 44 3.04 -5.50 -5.92
N PRO A 45 3.16 -6.17 -7.07
CA PRO A 45 2.02 -6.49 -7.91
C PRO A 45 1.10 -7.54 -7.27
N LEU A 46 1.64 -8.42 -6.41
CA LEU A 46 0.87 -9.46 -5.74
C LEU A 46 0.38 -8.97 -4.37
N TRP A 47 -0.92 -9.12 -4.10
CA TRP A 47 -1.51 -8.70 -2.82
C TRP A 47 -0.91 -9.40 -1.60
N ALA A 48 -0.52 -10.67 -1.71
CA ALA A 48 0.13 -11.39 -0.61
C ALA A 48 1.45 -10.72 -0.21
N GLU A 49 2.23 -10.25 -1.18
CA GLU A 49 3.50 -9.56 -0.96
C GLU A 49 3.27 -8.15 -0.39
N GLN A 50 2.21 -7.46 -0.86
CA GLN A 50 1.81 -6.17 -0.27
C GLN A 50 1.45 -6.32 1.21
N VAL A 51 0.68 -7.34 1.57
CA VAL A 51 0.30 -7.64 2.97
C VAL A 51 1.54 -7.92 3.82
N ALA A 52 2.41 -8.82 3.36
CA ALA A 52 3.63 -9.17 4.10
C ALA A 52 4.55 -7.95 4.35
N ARG A 53 4.66 -7.07 3.35
CA ARG A 53 5.53 -5.90 3.38
C ARG A 53 4.95 -4.74 4.20
N LEU A 54 3.65 -4.46 4.06
CA LEU A 54 3.03 -3.23 4.60
C LEU A 54 2.33 -3.43 5.94
N LEU A 55 1.90 -4.64 6.25
CA LEU A 55 1.21 -4.93 7.50
C LEU A 55 2.17 -5.54 8.52
N PRO A 56 1.97 -5.24 9.82
CA PRO A 56 2.66 -5.95 10.87
C PRO A 56 2.33 -7.45 10.77
N ALA A 57 3.32 -8.30 11.04
CA ALA A 57 3.05 -9.72 11.22
C ALA A 57 2.02 -9.85 12.34
N ARG A 58 0.94 -10.61 12.10
CA ARG A 58 -0.02 -10.92 13.17
C ARG A 58 0.78 -11.63 14.26
N LEU A 59 1.04 -10.93 15.36
CA LEU A 59 1.54 -11.58 16.58
C LEU A 59 0.50 -12.65 16.94
N PRO A 60 0.92 -13.90 17.18
CA PRO A 60 0.02 -14.95 17.64
C PRO A 60 -0.66 -14.55 18.96
#